data_AF-A0A524CWT5-F1
#
_entry.id   AF-A0A524CWT5-F1
#
_cell.length_a   1.000
_cell.length_b   1.000
_cell.length_c   1.000
_cell.angle_alpha   90.00
_cell.angle_beta   90.00
_cell.angle_gamma   90.00
#
_symmetry.space_group_name_H-M   'P 1'
#
loop_
_entity.id
_entity.type
_entity.pdbx_description
1 polymer ?
#
loop_
_entity_poly.entity_id
_entity_poly.type
_entity_poly.pdbx_seq_one_letter_code
_entity_poly.pdbx_strand_id
1 'polypeptide(L)'
;MVADNIEEFITKQFHYTLNETHFSNLGELYQGKVRDNYILDDKRIIIASDRLSAFDRVITTIPFKGQMLNQVSSFWFEKTNNLVKNHLIEVPD
;
A
#
# COMPACT_ATOMS: atom_id res chain seq x y z
N MET A 1 28.36 4.74 -3.14
CA MET A 1 28.34 3.56 -2.24
C MET A 1 26.91 3.12 -1.93
N VAL A 2 26.07 2.84 -2.93
CA VAL A 2 24.67 2.40 -2.70
C VAL A 2 24.30 1.16 -3.54
N ALA A 3 25.04 0.85 -4.61
CA ALA A 3 24.69 -0.23 -5.53
C ALA A 3 25.03 -1.63 -5.01
N ASP A 4 26.07 -1.79 -4.19
CA ASP A 4 26.66 -3.11 -3.92
C ASP A 4 25.87 -3.99 -2.92
N ASN A 5 24.71 -3.53 -2.41
CA ASN A 5 23.92 -4.28 -1.43
C ASN A 5 22.39 -4.23 -1.65
N ILE A 6 21.89 -3.62 -2.73
CA ILE A 6 20.42 -3.54 -2.93
C ILE A 6 19.79 -4.92 -3.09
N GLU A 7 20.42 -5.81 -3.84
CA GLU A 7 19.90 -7.16 -4.08
C GLU A 7 19.88 -7.98 -2.78
N GLU A 8 20.96 -7.93 -2.00
CA GLU A 8 21.03 -8.59 -0.69
C GLU A 8 19.97 -8.00 0.26
N PHE A 9 19.84 -6.68 0.30
CA PHE A 9 18.82 -5.99 1.09
C PHE A 9 17.40 -6.43 0.71
N ILE A 10 17.03 -6.40 -0.57
CA ILE A 10 15.70 -6.80 -1.06
C ILE A 10 15.45 -8.29 -0.78
N THR A 11 16.44 -9.14 -0.98
CA THR A 11 16.30 -10.59 -0.77
C THR A 11 15.98 -10.91 0.69
N LYS A 12 16.58 -10.19 1.66
CA LYS A 12 16.26 -10.33 3.09
C LYS A 12 14.79 -10.00 3.42
N GLN A 13 14.07 -9.34 2.52
CA GLN A 13 12.70 -8.85 2.74
C GLN A 13 11.63 -9.77 2.12
N PHE A 14 12.03 -10.82 1.40
CA PHE A 14 11.10 -11.75 0.75
C PHE A 14 10.13 -12.41 1.74
N HIS A 15 10.52 -12.56 3.01
CA HIS A 15 9.69 -13.14 4.06
C HIS A 15 8.89 -12.10 4.87
N TYR A 16 9.07 -10.81 4.61
CA TYR A 16 8.44 -9.71 5.35
C TYR A 16 7.46 -8.91 4.50
N THR A 17 6.99 -9.47 3.38
CA THR A 17 6.00 -8.82 2.54
C THR A 17 4.63 -8.76 3.21
N LEU A 18 3.94 -7.63 3.07
CA LEU A 18 2.59 -7.47 3.60
C LEU A 18 1.55 -8.16 2.70
N ASN A 19 1.17 -9.39 3.05
CA ASN A 19 0.10 -10.10 2.35
C ASN A 19 -1.28 -9.59 2.73
N GLU A 20 -1.58 -9.42 4.01
CA GLU A 20 -2.88 -8.95 4.51
C GLU A 20 -2.75 -8.33 5.90
N THR A 21 -3.79 -7.64 6.34
CA THR A 21 -3.89 -6.98 7.65
C THR A 21 -5.17 -7.41 8.35
N HIS A 22 -5.13 -7.43 9.68
CA HIS A 22 -6.29 -7.73 10.53
C HIS A 22 -6.28 -6.81 11.75
N PHE A 23 -6.70 -5.56 11.57
CA PHE A 23 -6.77 -4.56 12.64
C PHE A 23 -8.20 -4.41 13.16
N SER A 24 -8.47 -4.90 14.37
CA SER A 24 -9.81 -4.82 14.98
C SER A 24 -10.22 -3.40 15.38
N ASN A 25 -9.27 -2.48 15.50
CA ASN A 25 -9.49 -1.10 15.93
C ASN A 25 -9.66 -0.12 14.76
N LEU A 26 -9.58 -0.57 13.51
CA LEU A 26 -9.72 0.29 12.32
C LEU A 26 -11.10 0.21 11.66
N GLY A 27 -12.03 -0.59 12.22
CA GLY A 27 -13.39 -0.74 11.70
C GLY A 27 -13.56 -1.94 10.77
N GLU A 28 -14.56 -1.88 9.88
CA GLU A 28 -14.90 -3.01 9.01
C GLU A 28 -13.88 -3.19 7.88
N LEU A 29 -13.31 -4.40 7.78
CA LEU A 29 -12.33 -4.76 6.75
C LEU A 29 -13.03 -5.17 5.44
N TYR A 30 -12.71 -4.45 4.37
CA TYR A 30 -12.96 -4.85 2.99
C TYR A 30 -11.64 -5.12 2.26
N GLN A 31 -11.39 -6.39 1.97
CA GLN A 31 -10.18 -6.86 1.30
C GLN A 31 -10.34 -6.82 -0.23
N GLY A 32 -9.64 -5.91 -0.90
CA GLY A 32 -9.52 -5.89 -2.36
C GLY A 32 -8.36 -6.76 -2.86
N LYS A 33 -8.15 -6.82 -4.18
CA LYS A 33 -7.02 -7.57 -4.77
C LYS A 33 -5.65 -7.16 -4.21
N VAL A 34 -5.42 -5.86 -4.05
CA VAL A 34 -4.10 -5.29 -3.68
C VAL A 34 -4.14 -4.27 -2.54
N ARG A 35 -5.31 -4.02 -1.95
CA ARG A 35 -5.49 -3.08 -0.84
C ARG A 35 -6.41 -3.68 0.20
N ASP A 36 -6.09 -3.45 1.46
CA ASP A 36 -6.98 -3.71 2.58
C ASP A 36 -7.60 -2.37 2.97
N ASN A 37 -8.92 -2.28 2.96
CA ASN A 37 -9.63 -1.05 3.23
C ASN A 37 -10.39 -1.22 4.52
N TYR A 38 -10.21 -0.31 5.46
CA TYR A 38 -11.00 -0.28 6.68
C TYR A 38 -11.95 0.90 6.64
N ILE A 39 -13.20 0.66 7.02
CA ILE A 39 -14.24 1.69 7.11
C ILE A 39 -14.48 1.98 8.59
N LEU A 40 -14.19 3.21 9.00
CA LEU A 40 -14.40 3.72 10.34
C LEU A 40 -15.14 5.06 10.24
N ASP A 41 -16.37 5.08 10.73
CA ASP A 41 -17.28 6.23 10.65
C ASP A 41 -17.43 6.74 9.20
N ASP A 42 -17.06 7.99 8.94
CA ASP A 42 -17.10 8.65 7.63
C ASP A 42 -15.77 8.55 6.87
N LYS A 43 -14.80 7.77 7.37
CA LYS A 43 -13.45 7.66 6.82
C LYS A 43 -13.15 6.26 6.30
N ARG A 44 -12.21 6.22 5.35
CA ARG A 44 -11.63 4.98 4.84
C ARG A 44 -10.13 5.00 5.05
N ILE A 45 -9.61 4.03 5.80
CA ILE A 45 -8.19 3.76 5.90
C ILE A 45 -7.83 2.79 4.76
N ILE A 46 -6.89 3.18 3.91
CA ILE A 46 -6.48 2.40 2.76
C ILE A 46 -5.05 1.92 2.97
N ILE A 47 -4.87 0.62 3.19
CA ILE A 47 -3.55 0.01 3.33
C ILE A 47 -3.16 -0.64 2.00
N ALA A 48 -2.12 -0.10 1.36
CA ALA A 48 -1.54 -0.69 0.16
C ALA A 48 -0.72 -1.93 0.52
N SER A 49 -1.17 -3.11 0.09
CA SER A 49 -0.46 -4.36 0.33
C SER A 49 0.65 -4.61 -0.70
N ASP A 50 1.52 -5.57 -0.39
CA ASP A 50 2.55 -6.05 -1.31
C ASP A 50 2.00 -7.04 -2.36
N ARG A 51 0.72 -7.44 -2.25
CA ARG A 51 0.06 -8.34 -3.20
C ARG A 51 0.15 -7.78 -4.62
N LEU A 52 0.62 -8.62 -5.55
CA LEU A 52 0.57 -8.38 -6.98
C LEU A 52 -0.56 -9.21 -7.58
N SER A 53 -1.41 -8.59 -8.39
CA SER A 53 -2.46 -9.27 -9.14
C SER A 53 -2.26 -9.14 -10.64
N ALA A 54 -2.45 -10.22 -11.38
CA ALA A 54 -2.51 -10.26 -12.84
C ALA A 54 -3.53 -11.32 -13.27
N PHE A 55 -4.18 -11.13 -14.42
CA PHE A 55 -5.20 -12.06 -14.94
C PHE A 55 -6.29 -12.40 -13.90
N ASP A 56 -6.79 -11.36 -13.21
CA ASP A 56 -7.81 -11.43 -12.16
C ASP A 56 -7.48 -12.29 -10.93
N ARG A 57 -6.21 -12.69 -10.75
CA ARG A 57 -5.76 -13.43 -9.56
C ARG A 57 -4.63 -12.71 -8.85
N VAL A 58 -4.59 -12.82 -7.52
CA VAL A 58 -3.38 -12.51 -6.75
C VAL A 58 -2.38 -13.62 -7.00
N ILE A 59 -1.18 -13.27 -7.44
CA ILE A 59 -0.18 -14.25 -7.92
C ILE A 59 1.03 -14.37 -7.00
N THR A 60 1.40 -13.30 -6.29
CA THR A 60 2.52 -13.27 -5.36
C THR A 60 2.49 -11.96 -4.55
N THR A 61 3.44 -11.77 -3.65
CA THR A 61 3.78 -10.49 -3.05
C THR A 61 5.13 -10.00 -3.57
N ILE A 62 5.34 -8.68 -3.58
CA ILE A 62 6.62 -8.05 -3.93
C ILE A 62 7.02 -7.13 -2.77
N PRO A 63 8.22 -7.33 -2.16
CA PRO A 63 8.68 -6.48 -1.07
C PRO A 63 8.61 -5.00 -1.42
N PHE A 64 8.14 -4.20 -0.47
CA PHE A 64 8.03 -2.73 -0.57
C PHE A 64 7.08 -2.20 -1.64
N LYS A 65 6.37 -3.06 -2.38
CA LYS A 65 5.44 -2.62 -3.41
C LYS A 65 4.33 -1.74 -2.82
N GLY A 66 3.74 -2.17 -1.71
CA GLY A 66 2.69 -1.42 -1.02
C GLY A 66 3.18 -0.04 -0.59
N GLN A 67 4.34 0.01 0.05
CA GLN A 67 5.00 1.24 0.48
C GLN A 67 5.28 2.19 -0.69
N MET A 68 5.94 1.71 -1.74
CA MET A 68 6.27 2.52 -2.92
C MET A 68 5.00 3.07 -3.59
N LEU A 69 3.97 2.24 -3.79
CA LEU A 69 2.73 2.69 -4.41
C LEU A 69 1.95 3.68 -3.55
N ASN A 70 2.02 3.56 -2.22
CA ASN A 70 1.45 4.54 -1.30
C ASN A 70 2.15 5.91 -1.46
N GLN A 71 3.49 5.92 -1.49
CA GLN A 71 4.29 7.13 -1.68
C GLN A 71 4.05 7.79 -3.05
N VAL A 72 4.00 7.00 -4.13
CA VAL A 72 3.69 7.52 -5.48
C VAL A 72 2.28 8.11 -5.53
N SER A 73 1.31 7.47 -4.87
CA SER A 73 -0.06 8.01 -4.79
C SER A 73 -0.08 9.33 -4.03
N SER A 74 0.58 9.40 -2.87
CA SER A 74 0.71 10.63 -2.06
C SER A 74 1.32 11.78 -2.86
N PHE A 75 2.44 11.53 -3.55
CA PHE A 75 3.09 12.50 -4.42
C PHE A 75 2.12 13.07 -5.46
N TRP A 76 1.37 12.22 -6.16
CA TRP A 76 0.44 12.69 -7.18
C TRP A 76 -0.78 13.40 -6.61
N PHE A 77 -1.30 12.97 -5.46
CA PHE A 77 -2.37 13.71 -4.77
C PHE A 77 -1.92 15.13 -4.40
N GLU A 78 -0.71 15.30 -3.89
CA GLU A 78 -0.13 16.61 -3.61
C GLU A 78 -0.01 17.45 -4.89
N LYS A 79 0.62 16.90 -5.94
CA LYS A 79 0.88 17.63 -7.20
C LYS A 79 -0.39 18.01 -7.97
N THR A 80 -1.50 17.31 -7.75
CA THR A 80 -2.76 17.54 -8.48
C THR A 80 -3.84 18.17 -7.62
N ASN A 81 -3.57 18.46 -6.34
CA ASN A 81 -4.56 18.98 -5.40
C ASN A 81 -5.21 20.31 -5.85
N ASN A 82 -4.47 21.13 -6.61
CA ASN A 82 -4.97 22.38 -7.18
C ASN A 82 -5.75 22.21 -8.49
N LEU A 83 -5.73 21.02 -9.10
CA LEU A 83 -6.40 20.73 -10.37
C LEU A 83 -7.76 20.06 -10.16
N VAL A 84 -7.86 19.13 -9.19
CA VAL A 84 -9.08 18.37 -8.93
C VAL A 84 -9.16 17.93 -7.47
N LYS A 85 -10.39 17.92 -6.93
CA LYS A 85 -10.66 17.38 -5.61
C LYS A 85 -10.32 15.89 -5.58
N ASN A 86 -9.70 15.44 -4.50
CA ASN A 86 -9.39 14.03 -4.26
C ASN A 86 -9.86 13.62 -2.84
N HIS A 87 -9.71 12.34 -2.51
CA HIS A 87 -10.21 11.76 -1.26
C HIS A 87 -9.15 11.69 -0.15
N LEU A 88 -7.93 12.19 -0.39
CA LEU A 88 -6.85 12.08 0.58
C LEU A 88 -7.09 13.03 1.75
N ILE A 89 -7.11 12.49 2.97
CA ILE A 89 -7.18 13.27 4.21
C ILE A 89 -5.76 13.45 4.77
N GLU A 90 -5.05 12.34 4.96
CA GLU A 90 -3.69 12.29 5.48
C GLU A 90 -2.97 11.02 5.02
N VAL A 91 -1.64 11.02 5.12
CA VAL A 91 -0.79 9.84 4.96
C VAL A 91 0.00 9.70 6.26
N PRO A 92 -0.43 8.83 7.20
CA PRO A 92 0.27 8.64 8.46
C PRO A 92 1.62 7.95 8.23
N ASP A 93 2.60 8.31 9.07
CA ASP A 93 3.97 7.75 9.07
C ASP A 93 4.04 6.34 9.66
#